data_AF-A0A7Z9SLE2-F1
#
_entry.id   AF-A0A7Z9SLE2-F1
#
_cell.length_a   1.000
_cell.length_b   1.000
_cell.length_c   1.000
_cell.angle_alpha   90.00
_cell.angle_beta   90.00
_cell.angle_gamma   90.00
#
_symmetry.space_group_name_H-M   'P 1'
#
loop_
_entity.id
_entity.type
_entity.pdbx_description
1 polymer ?
#
loop_
_entity_poly.entity_id
_entity_poly.type
_entity_poly.pdbx_seq_one_letter_code
_entity_poly.pdbx_strand_id
1 'polypeptide(L)'
;MKLGIPAESAKQIASFLVGYGLITDEQLSHATASSIEGDKGLMDTIIENGFADEKSIVKALSETYEVDYIDLLDDKSVDLSIISVLPKKFICENRVVPIRDNDEILDVVISEPSALNIMASIRLLTDKKIHAYITTSSST
;
A
#
# COMPACT_ATOMS: atom_id res chain seq x y z
N MET A 1 2.54 -9.24 -13.50
CA MET A 1 1.69 -8.45 -12.58
C MET A 1 2.45 -7.17 -12.29
N LYS A 2 1.84 -5.99 -12.40
CA LYS A 2 2.50 -4.70 -12.12
C LYS A 2 1.93 -4.14 -10.81
N LEU A 3 2.75 -4.03 -9.78
CA LEU A 3 2.42 -3.48 -8.47
C LEU A 3 2.14 -1.96 -8.53
N GLY A 4 2.56 -1.29 -9.61
CA GLY A 4 2.28 0.14 -9.86
C GLY A 4 2.74 1.07 -8.74
N ILE A 5 3.80 0.69 -8.04
CA ILE A 5 4.39 1.47 -6.95
C ILE A 5 5.14 2.67 -7.53
N PRO A 6 4.85 3.91 -7.09
CA PRO A 6 5.57 5.10 -7.56
C PRO A 6 7.06 5.01 -7.24
N ALA A 7 7.90 5.56 -8.12
CA ALA A 7 9.35 5.34 -8.10
C ALA A 7 10.03 5.67 -6.76
N GLU A 8 9.56 6.71 -6.06
CA GLU A 8 10.11 7.10 -4.75
C GLU A 8 9.72 6.11 -3.64
N SER A 9 8.47 5.66 -3.60
CA SER A 9 8.03 4.61 -2.67
C SER A 9 8.71 3.27 -2.98
N ALA A 10 8.92 2.96 -4.26
CA ALA A 10 9.61 1.74 -4.68
C ALA A 10 11.06 1.71 -4.18
N LYS A 11 11.78 2.84 -4.22
CA LYS A 11 13.14 2.94 -3.64
C LYS A 11 13.15 2.78 -2.12
N GLN A 12 12.17 3.32 -1.43
CA GLN A 12 12.05 3.18 0.03
C GLN A 12 11.80 1.73 0.42
N ILE A 13 10.86 1.05 -0.26
CA ILE A 13 10.58 -0.37 -0.02
C ILE A 13 11.81 -1.20 -0.36
N ALA A 14 12.46 -0.96 -1.50
CA ALA A 14 13.63 -1.74 -1.90
C ALA A 14 14.81 -1.55 -0.93
N SER A 15 15.02 -0.34 -0.41
CA SER A 15 15.99 -0.06 0.66
C SER A 15 15.62 -0.80 1.96
N PHE A 16 14.33 -0.83 2.30
CA PHE A 16 13.83 -1.60 3.44
C PHE A 16 14.08 -3.10 3.25
N LEU A 17 13.85 -3.66 2.05
CA LEU A 17 14.09 -5.08 1.77
C LEU A 17 15.57 -5.47 1.92
N VAL A 18 16.50 -4.57 1.57
CA VAL A 18 17.93 -4.75 1.85
C VAL A 18 18.19 -4.74 3.35
N GLY A 19 17.64 -3.75 4.08
CA GLY A 19 17.79 -3.64 5.53
C GLY A 19 17.18 -4.81 6.32
N TYR A 20 16.08 -5.38 5.82
CA TYR A 20 15.43 -6.58 6.35
C TYR A 20 16.19 -7.86 5.96
N GLY A 21 17.09 -7.79 4.98
CA GLY A 21 17.87 -8.93 4.49
C GLY A 21 17.11 -9.85 3.52
N LEU A 22 16.00 -9.37 2.93
CA LEU A 22 15.24 -10.12 1.93
C LEU A 22 15.92 -10.12 0.55
N ILE A 23 16.63 -9.03 0.22
CA ILE A 23 17.45 -8.91 -1.00
C ILE A 23 18.82 -8.32 -0.64
N THR A 24 19.82 -8.48 -1.51
CA THR A 24 21.16 -7.90 -1.34
C THR A 24 21.30 -6.55 -2.04
N ASP A 25 22.31 -5.75 -1.65
CA ASP A 25 22.67 -4.52 -2.36
C ASP A 25 22.98 -4.74 -3.85
N GLU A 26 23.63 -5.87 -4.19
CA GLU A 26 23.90 -6.24 -5.59
C GLU A 26 22.61 -6.52 -6.36
N GLN A 27 21.66 -7.24 -5.75
CA GLN A 27 20.35 -7.51 -6.35
C GLN A 27 19.54 -6.22 -6.53
N LEU A 28 19.58 -5.32 -5.55
CA LEU A 28 18.94 -4.00 -5.63
C LEU A 28 19.53 -3.16 -6.77
N SER A 29 20.85 -3.09 -6.86
CA SER A 29 21.55 -2.37 -7.92
C SER A 29 21.19 -2.92 -9.31
N HIS A 30 21.18 -4.25 -9.45
CA HIS A 30 20.80 -4.93 -10.69
C HIS A 30 19.34 -4.67 -11.08
N ALA A 31 18.41 -4.78 -10.12
CA ALA A 31 17.00 -4.50 -10.36
C ALA A 31 16.76 -3.03 -10.72
N THR A 32 17.51 -2.10 -10.11
CA THR A 32 17.43 -0.67 -10.42
C THR A 32 17.88 -0.38 -11.85
N ALA A 33 19.03 -0.90 -12.27
CA ALA A 33 19.50 -0.77 -13.65
C ALA A 33 18.49 -1.35 -14.65
N SER A 34 18.01 -2.57 -14.40
CA SER A 34 17.04 -3.26 -15.25
C SER A 34 15.69 -2.53 -15.33
N SER A 35 15.26 -1.90 -14.23
CA SER A 35 14.01 -1.12 -14.20
C SER A 35 14.10 0.13 -15.07
N ILE A 36 15.26 0.79 -15.09
CA ILE A 36 15.53 1.98 -15.92
C ILE A 36 15.64 1.58 -17.40
N GLU A 37 16.39 0.52 -17.72
CA GLU A 37 16.56 0.05 -19.09
C GLU A 37 15.24 -0.46 -19.70
N GLY A 38 14.39 -1.08 -18.87
CA GLY A 38 13.11 -1.66 -19.28
C GLY A 38 11.91 -0.73 -19.23
N ASP A 39 12.05 0.50 -18.72
CA ASP A 39 10.94 1.41 -18.38
C ASP A 39 9.84 0.71 -17.56
N LYS A 40 10.27 0.00 -16.50
CA LYS A 40 9.42 -0.80 -15.61
C LYS A 40 9.56 -0.35 -14.16
N GLY A 41 8.57 -0.69 -13.33
CA GLY A 41 8.63 -0.45 -11.90
C GLY A 41 9.76 -1.26 -11.24
N LEU A 42 10.48 -0.64 -10.29
CA LEU A 42 11.57 -1.30 -9.56
C LEU A 42 11.08 -2.56 -8.81
N MET A 43 9.94 -2.47 -8.14
CA MET A 43 9.37 -3.59 -7.38
C MET A 43 8.92 -4.74 -8.30
N ASP A 44 8.34 -4.40 -9.45
CA ASP A 44 7.99 -5.39 -10.49
C ASP A 44 9.25 -6.10 -10.98
N THR A 45 10.32 -5.34 -11.17
CA THR A 45 11.62 -5.86 -11.63
C THR A 45 12.27 -6.77 -10.59
N ILE A 46 12.13 -6.47 -9.30
CA ILE A 46 12.61 -7.33 -8.20
C ILE A 46 11.88 -8.69 -8.21
N ILE A 47 10.57 -8.67 -8.44
CA ILE A 47 9.74 -9.89 -8.50
C ILE A 47 10.00 -10.67 -9.80
N GLU A 48 10.06 -10.01 -10.95
CA GLU A 48 10.34 -10.64 -12.25
C GLU A 48 11.71 -11.33 -12.29
N ASN A 49 12.71 -10.74 -11.62
CA ASN A 49 14.05 -11.34 -11.50
C ASN A 49 14.12 -12.44 -10.42
N GLY A 50 13.04 -12.67 -9.66
CA GLY A 50 12.98 -13.70 -8.61
C GLY A 50 13.84 -13.37 -7.38
N PHE A 51 14.20 -12.10 -7.16
CA PHE A 51 14.98 -11.69 -6.00
C PHE A 51 14.15 -11.73 -4.71
N ALA A 52 12.87 -11.38 -4.82
CA ALA A 52 11.89 -11.56 -3.76
C ALA A 52 10.52 -11.85 -4.37
N ASP A 53 9.72 -12.67 -3.72
CA ASP A 53 8.33 -12.87 -4.09
C ASP A 53 7.41 -11.88 -3.36
N GLU A 54 6.25 -11.61 -3.96
CA GLU A 54 5.28 -10.66 -3.45
C GLU A 54 4.83 -10.98 -2.01
N LYS A 55 4.65 -12.26 -1.66
CA LYS A 55 4.20 -12.65 -0.32
C LYS A 55 5.28 -12.37 0.72
N SER A 56 6.54 -12.62 0.40
CA SER A 56 7.67 -12.33 1.28
C SER A 56 7.85 -10.82 1.50
N ILE A 57 7.66 -10.01 0.45
CA ILE A 57 7.70 -8.54 0.53
C ILE A 57 6.58 -8.03 1.44
N VAL A 58 5.35 -8.48 1.19
CA VAL A 58 4.16 -8.11 1.98
C VAL A 58 4.34 -8.52 3.44
N LYS A 59 4.81 -9.74 3.70
CA LYS A 59 5.06 -10.22 5.06
C LYS A 59 6.10 -9.36 5.79
N ALA A 60 7.23 -9.05 5.15
CA ALA A 60 8.28 -8.23 5.76
C ALA A 60 7.77 -6.82 6.13
N LEU A 61 6.96 -6.22 5.25
CA LEU A 61 6.34 -4.92 5.50
C LEU A 61 5.31 -4.99 6.64
N SER A 62 4.39 -5.96 6.62
CA SER A 62 3.38 -6.12 7.67
C SER A 62 3.97 -6.41 9.05
N GLU A 63 5.02 -7.22 9.12
CA GLU A 63 5.74 -7.50 10.38
C GLU A 63 6.47 -6.26 10.94
N THR A 64 7.00 -5.41 10.06
CA THR A 64 7.78 -4.24 10.49
C THR A 64 6.90 -3.06 10.87
N TYR A 65 5.78 -2.87 10.17
CA TYR A 65 4.92 -1.70 10.35
C TYR A 65 3.68 -1.99 11.23
N GLU A 66 3.45 -3.23 11.65
CA GLU A 66 2.23 -3.66 12.38
C GLU A 66 0.94 -3.28 11.63
N VAL A 67 0.96 -3.33 10.30
CA VAL A 67 -0.19 -2.99 9.43
C VAL A 67 -0.51 -4.14 8.49
N ASP A 68 -1.78 -4.53 8.43
CA ASP A 68 -2.27 -5.48 7.45
C ASP A 68 -2.26 -4.85 6.05
N TYR A 69 -1.67 -5.56 5.08
CA TYR A 69 -1.64 -5.17 3.67
C TYR A 69 -2.86 -5.76 2.94
N ILE A 70 -3.63 -4.92 2.25
CA ILE A 70 -4.73 -5.35 1.37
C ILE A 70 -4.35 -4.97 -0.07
N ASP A 71 -4.34 -5.98 -0.95
CA ASP A 71 -4.33 -5.75 -2.40
C ASP A 71 -5.75 -5.38 -2.83
N LEU A 72 -5.98 -4.09 -3.06
CA LEU A 72 -7.27 -3.57 -3.54
C LEU A 72 -7.65 -4.05 -4.95
N LEU A 73 -6.74 -4.71 -5.69
CA LEU A 73 -7.00 -5.15 -7.06
C LEU A 73 -7.79 -6.47 -7.16
N ASP A 74 -7.80 -7.30 -6.11
CA ASP A 74 -8.44 -8.62 -6.16
C ASP A 74 -9.81 -8.67 -5.45
N ASP A 75 -10.14 -7.70 -4.59
CA ASP A 75 -11.42 -7.72 -3.88
C ASP A 75 -12.56 -7.12 -4.71
N LYS A 76 -13.12 -7.99 -5.57
CA LYS A 76 -14.44 -7.86 -6.17
C LYS A 76 -15.56 -7.84 -5.12
N SER A 77 -15.54 -6.96 -4.12
CA SER A 77 -16.70 -6.74 -3.25
C SER A 77 -16.65 -5.49 -2.36
N VAL A 78 -16.01 -4.39 -2.78
CA VAL A 78 -16.26 -3.11 -2.07
C VAL A 78 -17.73 -2.75 -2.24
N ASP A 79 -18.52 -2.96 -1.19
CA ASP A 79 -19.92 -2.54 -1.15
C ASP A 79 -19.98 -1.02 -1.33
N LEU A 80 -20.36 -0.57 -2.52
CA LEU A 80 -20.37 0.84 -2.90
C LEU A 80 -21.23 1.71 -1.98
N SER A 81 -22.14 1.11 -1.21
CA SER A 81 -22.91 1.82 -0.17
C SER A 81 -22.00 2.42 0.91
N ILE A 82 -20.84 1.80 1.19
CA ILE A 82 -19.92 2.24 2.24
C ILE A 82 -19.14 3.51 1.90
N ILE A 83 -18.98 3.82 0.62
CA ILE A 83 -18.33 5.03 0.15
C ILE A 83 -19.09 6.28 0.64
N SER A 84 -20.39 6.14 0.96
CA SER A 84 -21.21 7.22 1.49
C SER A 84 -20.92 7.59 2.95
N VAL A 85 -20.19 6.75 3.71
CA VAL A 85 -19.82 7.01 5.11
C VAL A 85 -18.88 8.21 5.24
N LEU A 86 -18.11 8.50 4.18
CA LEU A 86 -17.28 9.70 4.10
C LEU A 86 -17.66 10.57 2.90
N PRO A 87 -17.59 11.90 3.02
CA PRO A 87 -17.82 12.77 1.87
C PRO A 87 -16.84 12.45 0.74
N LYS A 88 -17.33 12.35 -0.50
CA LYS A 88 -16.50 12.07 -1.68
C LYS A 88 -15.29 13.01 -1.80
N LYS A 89 -15.47 14.29 -1.46
CA LYS A 89 -14.39 15.29 -1.45
C LYS A 89 -13.29 14.92 -0.44
N PHE A 90 -13.68 14.45 0.75
CA PHE A 90 -12.75 14.02 1.80
C PHE A 90 -11.96 12.77 1.37
N ILE A 91 -12.63 11.80 0.75
CA ILE A 91 -11.99 10.60 0.19
C ILE A 91 -10.92 10.97 -0.84
N CYS A 92 -11.26 11.85 -1.79
CA CYS A 92 -10.33 12.27 -2.85
C CYS A 92 -9.17 13.13 -2.34
N GLU A 93 -9.43 14.11 -1.46
CA GLU A 93 -8.39 15.01 -0.94
C GLU A 93 -7.40 14.29 -0.03
N ASN A 94 -7.88 13.31 0.76
CA ASN A 94 -7.06 12.63 1.76
C ASN A 94 -6.62 11.22 1.35
N ARG A 95 -6.94 10.79 0.11
CA ARG A 95 -6.56 9.49 -0.46
C ARG A 95 -6.86 8.32 0.47
N VAL A 96 -8.07 8.32 1.03
CA VAL A 96 -8.57 7.32 1.97
C VAL A 96 -9.87 6.73 1.47
N VAL A 97 -9.99 5.41 1.49
CA VAL A 97 -11.16 4.69 0.98
C VAL A 97 -11.72 3.80 2.09
N PRO A 98 -12.97 4.01 2.55
CA PRO A 98 -13.60 3.06 3.46
C PRO A 98 -13.89 1.75 2.73
N ILE A 99 -13.61 0.62 3.39
CA ILE A 99 -13.75 -0.72 2.80
C ILE A 99 -14.68 -1.64 3.60
N ARG A 100 -14.86 -1.41 4.90
CA ARG A 100 -15.83 -2.12 5.74
C ARG A 100 -16.28 -1.25 6.91
N ASP A 101 -17.56 -1.34 7.25
CA ASP A 101 -18.19 -0.55 8.31
C ASP A 101 -19.06 -1.49 9.15
N ASN A 102 -18.63 -1.71 10.38
CA ASN A 102 -19.32 -2.54 11.35
C ASN A 102 -19.77 -1.68 12.54
N ASP A 103 -20.55 -0.62 12.31
CA ASP A 103 -21.18 0.34 13.27
C ASP A 103 -20.30 0.95 14.39
N GLU A 104 -19.43 0.19 15.02
CA GLU A 104 -18.38 0.55 15.96
C GLU A 104 -17.00 0.73 15.31
N ILE A 105 -16.70 0.00 14.22
CA ILE A 105 -15.38 0.01 13.54
C ILE A 105 -15.55 0.31 12.05
N LEU A 106 -14.80 1.30 11.57
CA LEU A 106 -14.65 1.63 10.15
C LEU A 106 -13.25 1.23 9.69
N ASP A 107 -13.18 0.23 8.84
CA ASP A 107 -11.97 -0.20 8.14
C ASP A 107 -11.76 0.74 6.94
N VAL A 108 -10.59 1.36 6.86
CA VAL A 108 -10.22 2.27 5.78
C VAL A 108 -8.89 1.86 5.18
N VAL A 109 -8.75 2.08 3.88
CA VAL A 109 -7.50 1.88 3.15
C VAL A 109 -6.90 3.24 2.80
N ILE A 110 -5.60 3.38 3.06
CA ILE A 110 -4.81 4.56 2.72
C ILE A 110 -3.72 4.19 1.73
N SER A 111 -3.45 5.10 0.80
CA SER A 111 -2.39 4.91 -0.21
C SER A 111 -0.98 5.17 0.32
N GLU A 112 -0.86 5.92 1.43
CA GLU A 112 0.42 6.44 1.93
C GLU A 112 0.40 6.50 3.47
N PRO A 113 1.48 6.16 4.19
CA PRO A 113 1.52 6.21 5.66
C PRO A 113 1.25 7.60 6.24
N SER A 114 1.55 8.67 5.48
CA SER A 114 1.28 10.05 5.86
C SER A 114 -0.21 10.31 6.10
N ALA A 115 -1.11 9.56 5.46
CA ALA A 115 -2.55 9.64 5.64
C ALA A 115 -3.02 9.02 6.98
N LEU A 116 -2.14 8.51 7.84
CA LEU A 116 -2.53 8.16 9.21
C LEU A 116 -2.94 9.40 10.03
N ASN A 117 -2.49 10.60 9.64
CA ASN A 117 -2.84 11.85 10.33
C ASN A 117 -4.35 12.18 10.27
N ILE A 118 -5.07 11.72 9.24
CA ILE A 118 -6.50 11.99 9.06
C ILE A 118 -7.40 11.02 9.85
N MET A 119 -6.85 9.95 10.44
CA MET A 119 -7.62 8.95 11.20
C MET A 119 -8.38 9.59 12.37
N ALA A 120 -7.77 10.57 13.04
CA ALA A 120 -8.42 11.33 14.10
C ALA A 120 -9.64 12.13 13.57
N SER A 121 -9.53 12.70 12.37
CA SER A 121 -10.64 13.42 11.72
C SER A 121 -11.75 12.48 11.28
N ILE A 122 -11.42 11.31 10.72
CA ILE A 122 -12.41 10.29 10.34
C ILE A 122 -13.16 9.78 11.57
N ARG A 123 -12.44 9.54 12.68
CA ARG A 123 -13.03 9.16 13.96
C ARG A 123 -14.02 10.20 14.47
N LEU A 124 -13.69 11.49 14.38
CA LEU A 124 -14.58 12.59 14.75
C LEU A 124 -15.81 12.71 13.84
N LEU A 125 -15.65 12.44 12.55
CA LEU A 125 -16.74 12.53 11.57
C LEU A 125 -17.74 11.39 11.68
N THR A 126 -17.29 10.21 12.11
CA THR A 126 -18.08 8.97 12.08
C THR A 126 -18.48 8.47 13.46
N ASP A 127 -17.81 8.95 14.51
CA ASP A 127 -17.88 8.43 15.89
C ASP A 127 -17.47 6.94 16.02
N LYS A 128 -16.69 6.44 15.05
CA LYS A 128 -16.25 5.03 14.97
C LYS A 128 -14.77 4.87 15.27
N LYS A 129 -14.37 3.70 15.76
CA LYS A 129 -12.95 3.31 15.78
C LYS A 129 -12.48 3.09 14.35
N ILE A 130 -11.27 3.55 14.03
CA ILE A 130 -10.73 3.45 12.68
C ILE A 130 -9.64 2.40 12.67
N HIS A 131 -9.73 1.45 11.74
CA HIS A 131 -8.68 0.50 11.44
C HIS A 131 -8.13 0.80 10.05
N ALA A 132 -6.84 1.13 9.97
CA ALA A 132 -6.23 1.59 8.73
C ALA A 132 -5.38 0.48 8.10
N TYR A 133 -5.61 0.24 6.82
CA TYR A 133 -4.85 -0.65 5.96
C TYR A 133 -4.05 0.17 4.97
N ILE A 134 -2.80 -0.20 4.68
CA ILE A 134 -2.00 0.45 3.65
C ILE A 134 -2.11 -0.37 2.36
N THR A 135 -2.42 0.31 1.26
CA THR A 135 -2.37 -0.26 -0.10
C THR A 135 -1.26 0.43 -0.89
N THR A 136 -0.59 -0.30 -1.77
CA THR A 136 0.18 0.33 -2.83
C THR A 136 -0.78 0.76 -3.92
N SER A 137 -0.98 2.06 -4.08
CA SER A 137 -1.79 2.59 -5.17
C SER A 137 -1.09 2.31 -6.50
N SER A 138 -1.55 1.27 -7.23
CA SER A 138 -1.18 1.03 -8.61
C SER A 138 -1.79 2.13 -9.48
N SER A 139 -1.06 3.24 -9.65
CA SER A 139 -1.46 4.29 -10.58
C SER A 139 -0.90 3.95 -11.95
N THR A 140 -1.81 3.54 -12.84
CA THR A 140 -1.66 3.35 -14.29
C THR A 140 -0.81 4.39 -14.99
#